data_AF-A0A845Z2G7-F1
#
_entry.id   AF-A0A845Z2G7-F1
#
_cell.length_a   1.000
_cell.length_b   1.000
_cell.length_c   1.000
_cell.angle_alpha   90.00
_cell.angle_beta   90.00
_cell.angle_gamma   90.00
#
_symmetry.space_group_name_H-M   'P 1'
#
loop_
_entity.id
_entity.type
_entity.pdbx_description
1 polymer ?
#
loop_
_entity_poly.entity_id
_entity_poly.type
_entity_poly.pdbx_seq_one_letter_code
_entity_poly.pdbx_strand_id
1 'polypeptide(L)'
;ASQVAELAYDRLQETLAKLEEGDRWRNDLMARLERLEQTGALQEGQSSNLETELGQKLNQLESQLSKLENSEINNIKNWLTKLDGEINNMRNKISQFEQNQEVKTPDKNANNKKFIVISEEEQLLKDYNDPEKSVILSKNAITVSVTEESIDNSRLGVGKPIMRPKRRGNYWILKQGNSEYLVPSDTIIINEYSIEIMEKLFECQGINSEGYQDKFELLKPAKVSSIGEEKWQLSEPGKLIFTVQYSGLQLISTYQQNPRLLSRNAIEVWETDQSIDQRRLGGGQGAILQKHRKGNYWILNEGGIDYIVPRAGFKINEYNQETFANLFECQGYRLEYSGFKLIKPAIVSCVSRGEIWQLVESGVLQFY
;
A
#
# COMPACT_ATOMS: atom_id res chain seq x y z
N ALA A 1 29.35 -45.02 -80.69
CA ALA A 1 28.67 -45.92 -79.74
C ALA A 1 29.14 -45.68 -78.29
N SER A 2 30.45 -45.70 -77.99
CA SER A 2 31.00 -45.58 -76.62
C SER A 2 30.63 -44.27 -75.89
N GLN A 3 30.81 -43.10 -76.52
CA GLN A 3 30.56 -41.80 -75.89
C GLN A 3 29.09 -41.54 -75.52
N VAL A 4 28.15 -42.13 -76.27
CA VAL A 4 26.70 -41.97 -76.00
C VAL A 4 26.28 -42.81 -74.79
N ALA A 5 26.89 -43.98 -74.60
CA ALA A 5 26.63 -44.83 -73.45
C ALA A 5 27.20 -44.23 -72.15
N GLU A 6 28.37 -43.59 -72.22
CA GLU A 6 29.01 -42.92 -71.09
C GLU A 6 28.20 -41.70 -70.63
N LEU A 7 27.75 -40.85 -71.56
CA LEU A 7 26.86 -39.72 -71.26
C LEU A 7 25.51 -40.16 -70.68
N ALA A 8 24.98 -41.31 -71.14
CA ALA A 8 23.74 -41.87 -70.59
C ALA A 8 23.94 -42.40 -69.16
N TYR A 9 25.09 -43.02 -68.88
CA TYR A 9 25.45 -43.50 -67.55
C TYR A 9 25.61 -42.35 -66.56
N ASP A 10 26.31 -41.27 -66.93
CA ASP A 10 26.50 -40.09 -66.08
C ASP A 10 25.16 -39.41 -65.74
N ARG A 11 24.27 -39.29 -66.73
CA ARG A 11 22.91 -38.76 -66.49
C ARG A 11 22.10 -39.64 -65.55
N LEU A 12 22.23 -40.96 -65.66
CA LEU A 12 21.56 -41.90 -64.75
C LEU A 12 22.10 -41.77 -63.32
N GLN A 13 23.42 -41.65 -63.14
CA GLN A 13 24.03 -41.42 -61.84
C GLN A 13 23.57 -40.09 -61.22
N GLU A 14 23.47 -39.03 -62.02
CA GLU A 14 22.95 -37.73 -61.54
C GLU A 14 21.48 -37.82 -61.13
N THR A 15 20.65 -38.55 -61.87
CA THR A 15 19.25 -38.77 -61.49
C THR A 15 19.08 -39.62 -60.24
N LEU A 16 19.93 -40.64 -60.05
CA LEU A 16 19.96 -41.46 -58.85
C LEU A 16 20.36 -40.63 -57.62
N ALA A 17 21.41 -39.81 -57.73
CA ALA A 17 21.84 -38.94 -56.64
C ALA A 17 20.72 -37.95 -56.21
N LYS A 18 19.98 -37.40 -57.18
CA LYS A 18 18.81 -36.53 -56.92
C LYS A 18 17.66 -37.27 -56.24
N LEU A 19 17.42 -38.53 -56.60
CA LEU A 19 16.41 -39.38 -55.94
C LEU A 19 16.80 -39.70 -54.50
N GLU A 20 18.06 -40.07 -54.25
CA GLU A 20 18.59 -40.34 -52.91
C GLU A 20 18.56 -39.09 -52.01
N GLU A 21 18.81 -37.90 -52.57
CA GLU A 21 18.65 -36.63 -51.87
C GLU A 21 17.17 -36.35 -51.52
N GLY A 22 16.25 -36.66 -52.44
CA GLY A 22 14.81 -36.60 -52.18
C GLY A 22 14.35 -37.52 -51.05
N ASP A 23 14.86 -38.76 -51.01
CA ASP A 23 14.53 -39.72 -49.96
C ASP A 23 15.12 -39.32 -48.60
N ARG A 24 16.34 -38.76 -48.58
CA ARG A 24 16.93 -38.18 -47.35
C ARG A 24 16.07 -37.04 -46.80
N TRP A 25 15.60 -36.14 -47.67
CA TRP A 25 14.75 -35.03 -47.23
C TRP A 25 13.41 -35.50 -46.68
N ARG A 26 12.79 -36.52 -47.30
CA ARG A 26 11.57 -37.15 -46.79
C ARG A 26 11.77 -37.77 -45.41
N ASN A 27 12.88 -38.47 -45.21
CA ASN A 27 13.19 -39.08 -43.91
C ASN A 27 13.44 -38.01 -42.82
N ASP A 28 14.14 -36.92 -43.14
CA ASP A 28 14.31 -35.79 -42.20
C ASP A 28 12.98 -35.14 -41.84
N LEU A 29 12.09 -34.94 -42.82
CA LEU A 29 10.76 -34.37 -42.59
C LEU A 29 9.91 -35.28 -41.69
N MET A 30 9.92 -36.59 -41.94
CA MET A 30 9.20 -37.56 -41.11
C MET A 30 9.72 -37.57 -39.67
N ALA A 31 11.04 -37.56 -39.48
CA ALA A 31 11.64 -37.50 -38.15
C ALA A 31 11.29 -36.19 -37.41
N ARG A 32 11.16 -35.07 -38.13
CA ARG A 32 10.70 -33.79 -37.54
C ARG A 32 9.23 -33.84 -37.13
N LEU A 33 8.37 -34.42 -37.95
CA LEU A 33 6.94 -34.58 -37.64
C LEU A 33 6.73 -35.45 -36.40
N GLU A 34 7.43 -36.59 -36.31
CA GLU A 34 7.36 -37.47 -35.14
C GLU A 34 7.80 -36.76 -33.85
N ARG A 35 8.87 -35.95 -33.92
CA ARG A 35 9.30 -35.13 -32.77
C ARG A 35 8.25 -34.10 -32.36
N LEU A 36 7.58 -33.47 -33.33
CA LEU A 36 6.53 -32.48 -33.05
C LEU A 36 5.33 -33.13 -32.37
N GLU A 37 4.88 -34.29 -32.85
CA GLU A 37 3.79 -35.06 -32.23
C GLU A 37 4.12 -35.46 -30.78
N GLN A 38 5.33 -35.95 -30.54
CA GLN A 38 5.79 -36.30 -29.18
C GLN A 38 5.82 -35.08 -28.25
N THR A 39 6.29 -33.92 -28.74
CA THR A 39 6.31 -32.69 -27.93
C THR A 39 4.91 -32.14 -27.65
N GLY A 40 3.97 -32.27 -28.60
CA GLY A 40 2.58 -31.86 -28.42
C GLY A 40 1.89 -32.69 -27.34
N ALA A 41 2.02 -34.01 -27.39
CA ALA A 41 1.46 -34.91 -26.38
C ALA A 41 2.02 -34.64 -24.96
N LEU A 42 3.31 -34.29 -24.86
CA LEU A 42 3.95 -33.95 -23.59
C LEU A 42 3.40 -32.63 -23.02
N GLN A 43 3.15 -31.63 -23.87
CA GLN A 43 2.58 -30.35 -23.47
C GLN A 43 1.10 -30.48 -23.05
N GLU A 44 0.30 -31.26 -23.77
CA GLU A 44 -1.09 -31.52 -23.40
C GLU A 44 -1.19 -32.22 -22.04
N GLY A 45 -0.33 -33.21 -21.77
CA GLY A 45 -0.24 -33.87 -20.46
C GLY A 45 0.17 -32.91 -19.33
N GLN A 46 1.11 -32.00 -19.59
CA GLN A 46 1.50 -30.98 -18.61
C GLN A 46 0.37 -29.97 -18.34
N SER A 47 -0.36 -29.55 -19.38
CA SER A 47 -1.49 -28.63 -19.24
C SER A 47 -2.62 -29.26 -18.43
N SER A 48 -2.97 -30.52 -18.71
CA SER A 48 -4.01 -31.25 -17.98
C SER A 48 -3.67 -31.44 -16.49
N ASN A 49 -2.40 -31.72 -16.17
CA ASN A 49 -1.93 -31.81 -14.78
C ASN A 49 -1.99 -30.47 -14.04
N LEU A 50 -1.67 -29.36 -14.71
CA LEU A 50 -1.77 -28.02 -14.13
C LEU A 50 -3.23 -27.62 -13.88
N GLU A 51 -4.14 -27.92 -14.81
CA GLU A 51 -5.58 -27.66 -14.66
C GLU A 51 -6.17 -28.42 -13.48
N THR A 52 -5.79 -29.69 -13.30
CA THR A 52 -6.25 -30.50 -12.17
C THR A 52 -5.69 -29.99 -10.83
N GLU A 53 -4.41 -29.58 -10.77
CA GLU A 53 -3.82 -28.97 -9.56
C GLU A 53 -4.49 -27.64 -9.20
N LEU A 54 -4.77 -26.78 -10.19
CA LEU A 54 -5.50 -25.52 -10.02
C LEU A 54 -6.92 -25.76 -9.49
N GLY A 55 -7.65 -26.73 -10.07
CA GLY A 55 -8.98 -27.10 -9.61
C GLY A 55 -9.00 -27.59 -8.15
N GLN A 56 -8.00 -28.37 -7.75
CA GLN A 56 -7.87 -28.83 -6.35
C GLN A 56 -7.61 -27.66 -5.39
N LYS A 57 -6.72 -26.72 -5.76
CA LYS A 57 -6.44 -25.54 -4.93
C LYS A 57 -7.66 -24.64 -4.80
N LEU A 58 -8.44 -24.45 -5.87
CA LEU A 58 -9.69 -23.68 -5.83
C LEU A 58 -10.69 -24.29 -4.84
N ASN A 59 -10.95 -25.60 -4.94
CA ASN A 59 -11.85 -26.30 -4.04
C ASN A 59 -11.39 -26.21 -2.56
N GLN A 60 -10.08 -26.29 -2.32
CA GLN A 60 -9.53 -26.13 -0.98
C GLN A 60 -9.78 -24.73 -0.41
N LEU A 61 -9.62 -23.71 -1.24
CA LEU A 61 -9.78 -22.31 -0.86
C LEU A 61 -11.26 -21.98 -0.59
N GLU A 62 -12.18 -22.50 -1.42
CA GLU A 62 -13.63 -22.41 -1.19
C GLU A 62 -14.05 -23.08 0.14
N SER A 63 -13.48 -24.24 0.45
CA SER A 63 -13.73 -24.90 1.74
C SER A 63 -13.25 -24.07 2.93
N GLN A 64 -12.08 -23.42 2.81
CA GLN A 64 -11.57 -22.53 3.85
C GLN A 64 -12.44 -21.29 4.04
N LEU A 65 -12.87 -20.65 2.96
CA LEU A 65 -13.78 -19.50 3.01
C LEU A 65 -15.10 -19.85 3.68
N SER A 66 -15.70 -21.00 3.32
CA SER A 66 -16.94 -21.46 3.94
C SER A 66 -16.79 -21.73 5.45
N LYS A 67 -15.65 -22.25 5.89
CA LYS A 67 -15.36 -22.44 7.33
C LYS A 67 -15.23 -21.12 8.05
N LEU A 68 -14.52 -20.15 7.47
CA LEU A 68 -14.31 -18.83 8.04
C LEU A 68 -15.65 -18.09 8.23
N GLU A 69 -16.48 -18.11 7.19
CA GLU A 69 -17.80 -17.47 7.20
C GLU A 69 -18.74 -18.12 8.21
N ASN A 70 -18.82 -19.44 8.23
CA ASN A 70 -19.77 -20.14 9.08
C ASN A 70 -19.36 -20.20 10.56
N SER A 71 -18.07 -20.24 10.87
CA SER A 71 -17.61 -20.42 12.24
C SER A 71 -17.10 -19.13 12.90
N GLU A 72 -16.34 -18.28 12.21
CA GLU A 72 -15.75 -17.11 12.86
C GLU A 72 -16.69 -15.91 12.78
N ILE A 73 -17.18 -15.60 11.57
CA ILE A 73 -18.05 -14.45 11.35
C ILE A 73 -19.39 -14.61 12.06
N ASN A 74 -20.02 -15.79 12.00
CA ASN A 74 -21.28 -16.02 12.70
C ASN A 74 -21.14 -16.01 14.22
N ASN A 75 -20.02 -16.50 14.76
CA ASN A 75 -19.76 -16.41 16.20
C ASN A 75 -19.59 -14.96 16.64
N ILE A 76 -18.85 -14.16 15.88
CA ILE A 76 -18.68 -12.72 16.16
C ILE A 76 -20.02 -11.99 16.08
N LYS A 77 -20.85 -12.26 15.06
CA LYS A 77 -22.20 -11.70 14.93
C LYS A 77 -23.06 -12.03 16.14
N ASN A 78 -23.03 -13.28 16.60
CA ASN A 78 -23.78 -13.70 17.79
C ASN A 78 -23.27 -13.02 19.08
N TRP A 79 -21.97 -12.76 19.19
CA TRP A 79 -21.42 -12.02 20.33
C TRP A 79 -21.85 -10.55 20.29
N LEU A 80 -21.85 -9.93 19.12
CA LEU A 80 -22.30 -8.54 18.93
C LEU A 80 -23.79 -8.38 19.30
N THR A 81 -24.67 -9.29 18.87
CA THR A 81 -26.09 -9.23 19.24
C THR A 81 -26.31 -9.42 20.74
N LYS A 82 -25.52 -10.28 21.39
CA LYS A 82 -25.56 -10.45 22.85
C LYS A 82 -25.12 -9.19 23.58
N LEU A 83 -24.02 -8.57 23.16
CA LEU A 83 -23.52 -7.32 23.73
C LEU A 83 -24.53 -6.18 23.56
N ASP A 84 -25.17 -6.07 22.40
CA ASP A 84 -26.18 -5.05 22.16
C ASP A 84 -27.42 -5.24 23.07
N GLY A 85 -27.83 -6.49 23.30
CA GLY A 85 -28.86 -6.81 24.29
C GLY A 85 -28.49 -6.41 25.73
N GLU A 86 -27.24 -6.66 26.14
CA GLU A 86 -26.73 -6.26 27.46
C GLU A 86 -26.66 -4.73 27.61
N ILE A 87 -26.21 -4.02 26.57
CA ILE A 87 -26.20 -2.55 26.53
C ILE A 87 -27.61 -1.99 26.66
N ASN A 88 -28.58 -2.55 25.92
CA ASN A 88 -29.97 -2.10 26.00
C ASN A 88 -30.60 -2.37 27.37
N ASN A 89 -30.27 -3.50 28.01
CA ASN A 89 -30.70 -3.80 29.38
C ASN A 89 -30.10 -2.81 30.39
N MET A 90 -28.81 -2.50 30.27
CA MET A 90 -28.16 -1.50 31.13
C MET A 90 -28.76 -0.10 30.93
N ARG A 91 -29.02 0.30 29.68
CA ARG A 91 -29.67 1.58 29.36
C ARG A 91 -31.05 1.68 30.02
N ASN A 92 -31.87 0.62 29.96
CA ASN A 92 -33.18 0.61 30.61
C ASN A 92 -33.09 0.69 32.13
N LYS A 93 -32.13 0.00 32.76
CA LYS A 93 -31.88 0.11 34.20
C LYS A 93 -31.47 1.52 34.60
N ILE A 94 -30.58 2.15 33.82
CA ILE A 94 -30.15 3.55 34.05
C ILE A 94 -31.37 4.48 33.97
N SER A 95 -32.22 4.35 32.96
CA SER A 95 -33.44 5.17 32.84
C SER A 95 -34.38 5.02 34.04
N GLN A 96 -34.50 3.81 34.62
CA GLN A 96 -35.31 3.59 35.84
C GLN A 96 -34.67 4.22 37.09
N PHE A 97 -33.34 4.19 37.22
CA PHE A 97 -32.64 4.85 38.31
C PHE A 97 -32.78 6.37 38.25
N GLU A 98 -32.77 6.95 37.05
CA GLU A 98 -32.96 8.39 36.83
C GLU A 98 -34.37 8.88 37.20
N GLN A 99 -35.43 8.14 36.82
CA GLN A 99 -36.80 8.46 37.22
C GLN A 99 -37.03 8.39 38.74
N ASN A 100 -36.35 7.48 39.43
CA ASN A 100 -36.49 7.33 40.88
C ASN A 100 -35.76 8.41 41.71
N GLN A 101 -34.86 9.20 41.10
CA GLN A 101 -34.17 10.31 41.77
C GLN A 101 -34.92 11.65 41.68
N GLU A 102 -35.81 11.85 40.70
CA GLU A 102 -36.60 13.10 40.57
C GLU A 102 -37.68 13.29 41.65
N VAL A 103 -38.01 12.27 42.46
CA VAL A 103 -39.10 12.35 43.45
C VAL A 103 -38.65 12.85 44.84
N LYS A 104 -37.35 13.08 45.08
CA LYS A 104 -36.86 13.51 46.41
C LYS A 104 -35.82 14.63 46.34
N THR A 105 -36.28 15.88 46.30
CA THR A 105 -35.89 17.04 47.14
C THR A 105 -35.95 18.38 46.38
N PRO A 106 -36.36 19.48 47.05
CA PRO A 106 -36.36 20.82 46.46
C PRO A 106 -35.01 21.54 46.67
N ASP A 107 -34.54 22.12 45.57
CA ASP A 107 -33.74 23.34 45.45
C ASP A 107 -32.20 23.31 45.66
N LYS A 108 -31.52 23.93 44.67
CA LYS A 108 -30.12 24.41 44.59
C LYS A 108 -28.95 23.39 44.55
N ASN A 109 -28.49 23.07 43.35
CA ASN A 109 -27.18 23.52 42.84
C ASN A 109 -26.90 22.99 41.43
N ALA A 110 -26.50 23.90 40.55
CA ALA A 110 -25.97 23.59 39.24
C ALA A 110 -24.65 22.81 39.36
N ASN A 111 -24.55 21.64 38.73
CA ASN A 111 -23.35 21.19 38.01
C ASN A 111 -23.59 19.86 37.25
N ASN A 112 -23.62 20.01 35.92
CA ASN A 112 -23.19 19.07 34.88
C ASN A 112 -23.77 17.64 34.86
N LYS A 113 -24.96 17.55 34.26
CA LYS A 113 -25.36 16.45 33.36
C LYS A 113 -24.28 16.27 32.28
N LYS A 114 -23.60 15.11 32.25
CA LYS A 114 -22.86 14.66 31.07
C LYS A 114 -23.50 13.36 30.57
N PHE A 115 -24.60 13.53 29.84
CA PHE A 115 -25.01 12.56 28.84
C PHE A 115 -23.77 12.27 27.96
N ILE A 116 -23.46 11.00 27.68
CA ILE A 116 -22.62 10.69 26.52
C ILE A 116 -23.50 10.88 25.29
N VAL A 117 -23.72 12.16 24.97
CA VAL A 117 -24.04 12.60 23.62
C VAL A 117 -22.78 12.33 22.83
N ILE A 118 -22.84 11.41 21.85
CA ILE A 118 -21.82 11.36 20.80
C ILE A 118 -21.75 12.79 20.27
N SER A 119 -20.58 13.43 20.37
CA SER A 119 -20.48 14.83 19.96
C SER A 119 -20.86 14.94 18.48
N GLU A 120 -21.48 16.05 18.07
CA GLU A 120 -21.83 16.29 16.67
C GLU A 120 -20.61 16.02 15.76
N GLU A 121 -19.42 16.42 16.23
CA GLU A 121 -18.13 16.18 15.60
C GLU A 121 -17.81 14.69 15.36
N GLU A 122 -18.05 13.80 16.34
CA GLU A 122 -17.83 12.36 16.20
C GLU A 122 -18.84 11.69 15.26
N GLN A 123 -20.09 12.17 15.24
CA GLN A 123 -21.11 11.67 14.32
C GLN A 123 -20.78 12.07 12.88
N LEU A 124 -20.36 13.32 12.66
CA LEU A 124 -19.88 13.79 11.37
C LEU A 124 -18.71 12.96 10.85
N LEU A 125 -17.74 12.66 11.72
CA LEU A 125 -16.56 11.89 11.33
C LEU A 125 -16.93 10.49 10.83
N LYS A 126 -17.85 9.82 11.54
CA LYS A 126 -18.36 8.49 11.14
C LYS A 126 -19.11 8.55 9.82
N ASP A 127 -19.94 9.58 9.62
CA ASP A 127 -20.74 9.72 8.42
C ASP A 127 -19.90 10.15 7.19
N TYR A 128 -18.82 10.91 7.40
CA TYR A 128 -17.90 11.31 6.32
C TYR A 128 -17.01 10.17 5.83
N ASN A 129 -16.49 9.35 6.75
CA ASN A 129 -15.61 8.22 6.41
C ASN A 129 -16.40 6.99 5.89
N ASP A 130 -17.73 7.01 5.93
CA ASP A 130 -18.60 5.98 5.35
C ASP A 130 -18.92 6.34 3.87
N PRO A 131 -18.59 5.47 2.90
CA PRO A 131 -18.75 5.77 1.47
C PRO A 131 -20.19 6.10 1.06
N GLU A 132 -21.20 5.44 1.63
CA GLU A 132 -22.59 5.65 1.26
C GLU A 132 -23.13 6.96 1.85
N LYS A 133 -22.73 7.26 3.09
CA LYS A 133 -23.16 8.48 3.79
C LYS A 133 -22.42 9.73 3.32
N SER A 134 -21.17 9.60 2.91
CA SER A 134 -20.39 10.69 2.31
C SER A 134 -21.07 11.28 1.07
N VAL A 135 -21.69 10.43 0.24
CA VAL A 135 -22.49 10.84 -0.93
C VAL A 135 -23.75 11.62 -0.51
N ILE A 136 -24.30 11.35 0.67
CA ILE A 136 -25.45 12.10 1.20
C ILE A 136 -24.98 13.45 1.75
N LEU A 137 -23.83 13.49 2.44
CA LEU A 137 -23.23 14.72 2.94
C LEU A 137 -22.86 15.67 1.81
N SER A 138 -22.31 15.17 0.70
CA SER A 138 -21.93 16.00 -0.46
C SER A 138 -23.10 16.74 -1.09
N LYS A 139 -24.32 16.18 -1.04
CA LYS A 139 -25.54 16.82 -1.54
C LYS A 139 -26.02 17.98 -0.67
N ASN A 140 -25.71 17.95 0.62
CA ASN A 140 -26.11 18.97 1.60
C ASN A 140 -24.98 19.94 1.95
N ALA A 141 -23.80 19.75 1.36
CA ALA A 141 -22.62 20.55 1.58
C ALA A 141 -22.64 21.87 0.81
N ILE A 142 -22.08 22.91 1.42
CA ILE A 142 -21.72 24.13 0.71
C ILE A 142 -20.30 23.97 0.19
N THR A 143 -20.15 23.90 -1.13
CA THR A 143 -18.84 23.77 -1.77
C THR A 143 -18.09 25.10 -1.76
N VAL A 144 -16.91 25.11 -1.15
CA VAL A 144 -16.09 26.32 -0.95
C VAL A 144 -14.64 26.14 -1.42
N SER A 145 -13.94 27.26 -1.55
CA SER A 145 -12.48 27.30 -1.75
C SER A 145 -11.87 28.48 -1.00
N VAL A 146 -10.60 28.33 -0.62
CA VAL A 146 -9.81 29.42 -0.06
C VAL A 146 -9.65 30.51 -1.13
N THR A 147 -9.78 31.78 -0.76
CA THR A 147 -9.61 32.90 -1.69
C THR A 147 -8.13 33.11 -2.02
N GLU A 148 -7.81 33.56 -3.24
CA GLU A 148 -6.44 33.85 -3.66
C GLU A 148 -5.75 34.86 -2.75
N GLU A 149 -6.46 35.95 -2.39
CA GLU A 149 -6.00 36.93 -1.41
C GLU A 149 -5.66 36.30 -0.05
N SER A 150 -6.43 35.30 0.38
CA SER A 150 -6.15 34.58 1.63
C SER A 150 -4.97 33.62 1.49
N ILE A 151 -4.72 33.07 0.31
CA ILE A 151 -3.57 32.21 0.03
C ILE A 151 -2.29 33.04 0.06
N ASP A 152 -2.30 34.21 -0.58
CA ASP A 152 -1.17 35.14 -0.62
C ASP A 152 -0.88 35.72 0.76
N ASN A 153 -1.91 36.15 1.49
CA ASN A 153 -1.75 36.63 2.86
C ASN A 153 -1.21 35.53 3.79
N SER A 154 -1.66 34.29 3.61
CA SER A 154 -1.17 33.16 4.39
C SER A 154 0.29 32.80 4.07
N ARG A 155 0.75 32.97 2.81
CA ARG A 155 2.17 32.85 2.44
C ARG A 155 3.06 33.90 3.11
N LEU A 156 2.49 35.05 3.42
CA LEU A 156 3.15 36.14 4.13
C LEU A 156 3.05 36.00 5.67
N GLY A 157 2.38 34.95 6.17
CA GLY A 157 2.16 34.74 7.61
C GLY A 157 1.12 35.69 8.23
N VAL A 158 0.29 36.32 7.39
CA VAL A 158 -0.66 37.37 7.81
C VAL A 158 -2.09 36.87 7.65
N GLY A 159 -2.86 36.86 8.74
CA GLY A 159 -4.30 36.57 8.71
C GLY A 159 -4.67 35.07 8.64
N LYS A 160 -5.91 34.76 9.05
CA LYS A 160 -6.46 33.39 9.00
C LYS A 160 -7.08 33.09 7.62
N PRO A 161 -7.09 31.82 7.18
CA PRO A 161 -7.72 31.43 5.92
C PRO A 161 -9.19 31.84 5.79
N ILE A 162 -9.54 32.47 4.67
CA ILE A 162 -10.92 32.87 4.31
C ILE A 162 -11.40 32.05 3.11
N MET A 163 -12.62 31.55 3.21
CA MET A 163 -13.27 30.68 2.21
C MET A 163 -14.50 31.35 1.61
N ARG A 164 -14.76 31.10 0.31
CA ARG A 164 -15.96 31.54 -0.42
C ARG A 164 -16.60 30.39 -1.20
N PRO A 165 -17.92 30.46 -1.50
CA PRO A 165 -18.62 29.49 -2.32
C PRO A 165 -18.00 29.43 -3.70
N LYS A 166 -17.80 28.21 -4.21
CA LYS A 166 -17.29 27.99 -5.55
C LYS A 166 -17.99 26.77 -6.15
N ARG A 167 -18.42 26.87 -7.41
CA ARG A 167 -19.12 25.78 -8.12
C ARG A 167 -18.32 24.48 -8.16
N ARG A 168 -16.99 24.58 -8.22
CA ARG A 168 -16.04 23.46 -8.10
C ARG A 168 -14.99 23.87 -7.08
N GLY A 169 -15.24 23.49 -5.84
CA GLY A 169 -14.39 23.83 -4.72
C GLY A 169 -13.76 22.60 -4.09
N ASN A 170 -12.62 22.81 -3.45
CA ASN A 170 -11.80 21.76 -2.86
C ASN A 170 -12.30 21.32 -1.48
N TYR A 171 -13.23 22.07 -0.89
CA TYR A 171 -13.70 21.82 0.47
C TYR A 171 -15.21 21.95 0.57
N TRP A 172 -15.77 21.30 1.58
CA TRP A 172 -17.17 21.33 1.93
C TRP A 172 -17.36 21.94 3.31
N ILE A 173 -18.34 22.84 3.41
CA ILE A 173 -18.86 23.29 4.69
C ILE A 173 -20.13 22.51 5.00
N LEU A 174 -20.11 21.82 6.13
CA LEU A 174 -21.20 21.01 6.65
C LEU A 174 -21.70 21.65 7.95
N LYS A 175 -23.01 21.90 8.00
CA LYS A 175 -23.66 22.44 9.19
C LYS A 175 -24.26 21.31 10.01
N GLN A 176 -23.81 21.16 11.25
CA GLN A 176 -24.42 20.25 12.21
C GLN A 176 -24.72 21.01 13.49
N GLY A 177 -26.00 21.03 13.86
CA GLY A 177 -26.48 21.83 14.98
C GLY A 177 -26.14 23.31 14.80
N ASN A 178 -25.43 23.86 15.78
CA ASN A 178 -24.99 25.27 15.80
C ASN A 178 -23.56 25.47 15.26
N SER A 179 -22.91 24.40 14.82
CA SER A 179 -21.51 24.43 14.38
C SER A 179 -21.40 24.24 12.88
N GLU A 180 -20.38 24.87 12.31
CA GLU A 180 -20.01 24.74 10.90
C GLU A 180 -18.63 24.09 10.80
N TYR A 181 -18.56 23.00 10.05
CA TYR A 181 -17.38 22.17 9.91
C TYR A 181 -16.87 22.23 8.47
N LEU A 182 -15.56 22.29 8.31
CA LEU A 182 -14.87 22.24 7.03
C LEU A 182 -14.20 20.88 6.87
N VAL A 183 -14.49 20.23 5.75
CA VAL A 183 -13.90 18.94 5.36
C VAL A 183 -13.44 18.98 3.90
N PRO A 184 -12.46 18.17 3.49
CA PRO A 184 -12.08 18.04 2.09
C PRO A 184 -13.26 17.53 1.24
N SER A 185 -13.39 18.02 0.01
CA SER A 185 -14.37 17.49 -0.94
C SER A 185 -13.89 16.18 -1.56
N ASP A 186 -14.81 15.36 -2.07
CA ASP A 186 -14.50 14.15 -2.85
C ASP A 186 -13.79 14.44 -4.19
N THR A 187 -13.81 15.69 -4.62
CA THR A 187 -13.25 16.18 -5.89
C THR A 187 -11.91 16.89 -5.69
N ILE A 188 -11.39 16.93 -4.46
CA ILE A 188 -10.10 17.55 -4.19
C ILE A 188 -9.00 16.76 -4.91
N ILE A 189 -8.18 17.48 -5.67
CA ILE A 189 -7.00 16.92 -6.32
C ILE A 189 -5.81 17.26 -5.43
N ILE A 190 -5.07 16.24 -5.01
CA ILE A 190 -3.91 16.40 -4.14
C ILE A 190 -2.67 16.58 -5.01
N ASN A 191 -2.06 17.76 -4.90
CA ASN A 191 -0.82 18.14 -5.55
C ASN A 191 -0.05 19.08 -4.61
N GLU A 192 1.16 19.46 -4.99
CA GLU A 192 2.03 20.34 -4.20
C GLU A 192 1.32 21.60 -3.72
N TYR A 193 0.57 22.23 -4.63
CA TYR A 193 -0.13 23.47 -4.35
C TYR A 193 -1.34 23.26 -3.42
N SER A 194 -2.09 22.19 -3.59
CA SER A 194 -3.24 21.91 -2.74
C SER A 194 -2.83 21.44 -1.35
N ILE A 195 -1.70 20.73 -1.20
CA ILE A 195 -1.13 20.37 0.11
C ILE A 195 -0.70 21.61 0.89
N GLU A 196 -0.01 22.56 0.26
CA GLU A 196 0.39 23.82 0.93
C GLU A 196 -0.83 24.54 1.53
N ILE A 197 -1.96 24.53 0.83
CA ILE A 197 -3.22 25.09 1.32
C ILE A 197 -3.85 24.21 2.39
N MET A 198 -3.76 22.89 2.25
CA MET A 198 -4.34 21.92 3.18
C MET A 198 -3.65 21.97 4.55
N GLU A 199 -2.33 22.07 4.59
CA GLU A 199 -1.52 22.23 5.82
C GLU A 199 -1.88 23.48 6.62
N LYS A 200 -2.44 24.50 5.95
CA LYS A 200 -2.94 25.73 6.59
C LYS A 200 -4.32 25.56 7.22
N LEU A 201 -5.10 24.57 6.77
CA LEU A 201 -6.47 24.30 7.22
C LEU A 201 -6.54 23.10 8.17
N PHE A 202 -5.61 22.15 8.03
CA PHE A 202 -5.57 20.88 8.74
C PHE A 202 -4.13 20.60 9.19
N GLU A 203 -4.00 20.02 10.38
CA GLU A 203 -2.77 19.34 10.77
C GLU A 203 -2.66 18.03 9.97
N CYS A 204 -1.80 18.03 8.96
CA CYS A 204 -1.59 16.88 8.09
C CYS A 204 -0.45 16.00 8.62
N GLN A 205 -0.69 14.69 8.70
CA GLN A 205 0.31 13.69 9.05
C GLN A 205 0.52 12.72 7.88
N GLY A 206 1.75 12.27 7.65
CA GLY A 206 2.06 11.30 6.60
C GLY A 206 2.25 11.87 5.18
N ILE A 207 2.53 13.18 5.05
CA ILE A 207 2.83 13.79 3.74
C ILE A 207 4.21 13.34 3.27
N ASN A 208 4.27 12.56 2.18
CA ASN A 208 5.52 12.20 1.52
C ASN A 208 5.76 13.15 0.33
N SER A 209 6.91 13.81 0.31
CA SER A 209 7.27 14.83 -0.69
C SER A 209 7.45 14.30 -2.13
N GLU A 210 7.40 12.98 -2.35
CA GLU A 210 7.79 12.33 -3.61
C GLU A 210 6.68 11.52 -4.30
N GLY A 211 5.45 11.59 -3.79
CA GLY A 211 4.29 10.95 -4.43
C GLY A 211 3.00 11.43 -3.79
N TYR A 212 2.30 12.36 -4.44
CA TYR A 212 1.02 12.86 -3.96
C TYR A 212 0.00 11.72 -3.95
N GLN A 213 -0.35 11.27 -2.74
CA GLN A 213 -1.31 10.20 -2.53
C GLN A 213 -2.71 10.75 -2.59
N ASP A 214 -3.57 10.16 -3.41
CA ASP A 214 -4.99 10.54 -3.52
C ASP A 214 -5.84 10.06 -2.32
N LYS A 215 -5.23 9.39 -1.32
CA LYS A 215 -5.95 8.78 -0.20
C LYS A 215 -5.50 9.38 1.13
N PHE A 216 -6.47 9.94 1.84
CA PHE A 216 -6.34 10.45 3.19
C PHE A 216 -7.58 10.06 3.99
N GLU A 217 -7.45 10.03 5.31
CA GLU A 217 -8.55 9.85 6.24
C GLU A 217 -8.71 11.10 7.09
N LEU A 218 -9.97 11.51 7.27
CA LEU A 218 -10.31 12.58 8.19
C LEU A 218 -10.29 12.04 9.61
N LEU A 219 -9.45 12.63 10.47
CA LEU A 219 -9.40 12.32 11.90
C LEU A 219 -10.15 13.37 12.73
N LYS A 220 -10.12 14.62 12.28
CA LYS A 220 -10.84 15.72 12.92
C LYS A 220 -11.29 16.75 11.88
N PRO A 221 -12.58 17.10 11.78
CA PRO A 221 -13.01 18.18 10.91
C PRO A 221 -12.46 19.53 11.41
N ALA A 222 -12.18 20.45 10.49
CA ALA A 222 -11.86 21.82 10.85
C ALA A 222 -13.13 22.57 11.26
N LYS A 223 -13.04 23.53 12.18
CA LYS A 223 -14.19 24.38 12.54
C LYS A 223 -14.07 25.72 11.87
N VAL A 224 -15.17 26.21 11.32
CA VAL A 224 -15.25 27.51 10.66
C VAL A 224 -16.35 28.36 11.28
N SER A 225 -16.27 29.66 11.02
CA SER A 225 -17.31 30.59 11.44
C SER A 225 -17.64 31.53 10.29
N SER A 226 -18.94 31.70 10.02
CA SER A 226 -19.41 32.69 9.06
C SER A 226 -19.05 34.10 9.52
N ILE A 227 -18.36 34.85 8.66
CA ILE A 227 -17.94 36.24 8.89
C ILE A 227 -18.80 37.24 8.10
N GLY A 228 -19.91 36.77 7.51
CA GLY A 228 -20.82 37.56 6.67
C GLY A 228 -20.57 37.41 5.17
N GLU A 229 -21.55 37.80 4.33
CA GLU A 229 -21.49 37.76 2.86
C GLU A 229 -21.04 36.41 2.26
N GLU A 230 -21.56 35.30 2.80
CA GLU A 230 -21.15 33.95 2.37
C GLU A 230 -19.63 33.74 2.47
N LYS A 231 -18.97 34.29 3.50
CA LYS A 231 -17.56 34.04 3.77
C LYS A 231 -17.42 33.30 5.09
N TRP A 232 -16.48 32.38 5.12
CA TRP A 232 -16.13 31.64 6.32
C TRP A 232 -14.67 31.83 6.65
N GLN A 233 -14.36 31.94 7.94
CA GLN A 233 -13.01 32.01 8.46
C GLN A 233 -12.71 30.74 9.26
N LEU A 234 -11.47 30.26 9.16
CA LEU A 234 -11.00 29.15 9.98
C LEU A 234 -10.96 29.54 11.46
N SER A 235 -11.68 28.80 12.29
CA SER A 235 -11.70 28.97 13.75
C SER A 235 -10.76 28.01 14.44
N GLU A 236 -10.85 26.72 14.10
CA GLU A 236 -9.93 25.67 14.58
C GLU A 236 -9.45 24.80 13.40
N PRO A 237 -8.15 24.46 13.32
CA PRO A 237 -7.66 23.53 12.31
C PRO A 237 -8.19 22.12 12.57
N GLY A 238 -8.43 21.40 11.47
CA GLY A 238 -8.77 19.98 11.51
C GLY A 238 -7.52 19.10 11.57
N LYS A 239 -7.68 17.78 11.45
CA LYS A 239 -6.58 16.82 11.38
C LYS A 239 -6.84 15.81 10.26
N LEU A 240 -5.83 15.61 9.42
CA LEU A 240 -5.83 14.66 8.32
C LEU A 240 -4.65 13.71 8.48
N ILE A 241 -4.88 12.43 8.19
CA ILE A 241 -3.79 11.47 8.02
C ILE A 241 -3.79 10.99 6.57
N PHE A 242 -2.69 11.23 5.88
CA PHE A 242 -2.46 10.64 4.56
C PHE A 242 -2.06 9.20 4.80
N THR A 243 -2.90 8.28 4.33
CA THR A 243 -2.58 6.86 4.42
C THR A 243 -1.57 6.59 3.34
N VAL A 244 -0.31 6.36 3.75
CA VAL A 244 0.65 5.67 2.90
C VAL A 244 0.00 4.36 2.56
N GLN A 245 -0.57 4.27 1.35
CA GLN A 245 -1.16 3.04 0.86
C GLN A 245 -0.03 2.03 0.97
N TYR A 246 -0.20 1.07 1.89
CA TYR A 246 0.81 0.19 2.42
C TYR A 246 1.52 -0.65 1.32
N SER A 247 2.38 -0.02 0.52
CA SER A 247 3.32 -0.71 -0.37
C SER A 247 4.22 -1.62 0.47
N GLY A 248 4.67 -1.12 1.63
CA GLY A 248 5.40 -1.91 2.62
C GLY A 248 4.73 -3.24 3.01
N LEU A 249 3.41 -3.32 3.25
CA LEU A 249 2.78 -4.58 3.66
C LEU A 249 2.62 -5.56 2.50
N GLN A 250 2.31 -5.08 1.30
CA GLN A 250 2.27 -5.91 0.09
C GLN A 250 3.66 -6.48 -0.20
N LEU A 251 4.69 -5.64 -0.09
CA LEU A 251 6.10 -6.00 -0.23
C LEU A 251 6.54 -7.01 0.84
N ILE A 252 6.21 -6.78 2.11
CA ILE A 252 6.51 -7.71 3.21
C ILE A 252 5.83 -9.06 2.97
N SER A 253 4.53 -9.05 2.62
CA SER A 253 3.77 -10.27 2.35
C SER A 253 4.35 -11.05 1.16
N THR A 254 4.67 -10.36 0.07
CA THR A 254 5.29 -10.96 -1.13
C THR A 254 6.69 -11.50 -0.80
N TYR A 255 7.48 -10.73 -0.04
CA TYR A 255 8.82 -11.13 0.39
C TYR A 255 8.75 -12.37 1.28
N GLN A 256 7.82 -12.46 2.21
CA GLN A 256 7.69 -13.61 3.12
C GLN A 256 7.15 -14.86 2.41
N GLN A 257 6.23 -14.70 1.45
CA GLN A 257 5.64 -15.83 0.71
C GLN A 257 6.60 -16.37 -0.36
N ASN A 258 7.15 -15.50 -1.21
CA ASN A 258 8.07 -15.88 -2.26
C ASN A 258 8.97 -14.70 -2.67
N PRO A 259 10.14 -14.54 -2.01
CA PRO A 259 11.08 -13.47 -2.32
C PRO A 259 11.53 -13.44 -3.78
N ARG A 260 11.51 -14.58 -4.48
CA ARG A 260 11.94 -14.69 -5.89
C ARG A 260 11.01 -13.95 -6.85
N LEU A 261 9.78 -13.65 -6.45
CA LEU A 261 8.89 -12.83 -7.26
C LEU A 261 9.40 -11.38 -7.37
N LEU A 262 10.02 -10.88 -6.29
CA LEU A 262 10.55 -9.53 -6.23
C LEU A 262 11.86 -9.38 -7.01
N SER A 263 12.57 -10.47 -7.29
CA SER A 263 13.88 -10.41 -7.97
C SER A 263 13.83 -9.87 -9.40
N ARG A 264 12.66 -9.92 -10.06
CA ARG A 264 12.51 -9.41 -11.45
C ARG A 264 12.56 -7.89 -11.52
N ASN A 265 12.09 -7.22 -10.46
CA ASN A 265 12.00 -5.76 -10.39
C ASN A 265 13.02 -5.17 -9.40
N ALA A 266 13.80 -6.03 -8.75
CA ALA A 266 14.80 -5.63 -7.77
C ALA A 266 16.07 -5.09 -8.45
N ILE A 267 16.60 -3.99 -7.92
CA ILE A 267 17.95 -3.53 -8.21
C ILE A 267 18.88 -4.12 -7.15
N GLU A 268 19.86 -4.90 -7.58
CA GLU A 268 20.86 -5.46 -6.67
C GLU A 268 21.86 -4.39 -6.24
N VAL A 269 22.01 -4.21 -4.92
CA VAL A 269 22.92 -3.22 -4.34
C VAL A 269 23.77 -3.80 -3.19
N TRP A 270 24.87 -3.13 -2.93
CA TRP A 270 25.80 -3.40 -1.83
C TRP A 270 26.15 -2.06 -1.16
N GLU A 271 26.48 -2.06 0.13
CA GLU A 271 26.95 -0.87 0.85
C GLU A 271 28.42 -0.51 0.55
N THR A 272 28.69 0.66 -0.01
CA THR A 272 30.05 1.05 -0.42
C THR A 272 31.12 0.93 0.69
N ASP A 273 32.32 0.43 0.35
CA ASP A 273 33.43 0.28 1.30
C ASP A 273 33.79 1.61 1.98
N GLN A 274 33.68 2.72 1.23
CA GLN A 274 33.87 4.07 1.77
C GLN A 274 32.88 4.40 2.90
N SER A 275 31.62 4.01 2.76
CA SER A 275 30.60 4.23 3.80
C SER A 275 30.88 3.38 5.04
N ILE A 276 31.34 2.13 4.85
CA ILE A 276 31.74 1.23 5.93
C ILE A 276 32.94 1.82 6.70
N ASP A 277 33.98 2.23 5.99
CA ASP A 277 35.21 2.76 6.59
C ASP A 277 34.95 4.09 7.31
N GLN A 278 34.12 4.97 6.75
CA GLN A 278 33.75 6.23 7.40
C GLN A 278 33.06 6.00 8.75
N ARG A 279 32.18 5.00 8.86
CA ARG A 279 31.54 4.68 10.14
C ARG A 279 32.49 4.05 11.14
N ARG A 280 33.41 3.18 10.70
CA ARG A 280 34.46 2.62 11.56
C ARG A 280 35.38 3.69 12.14
N LEU A 281 35.54 4.81 11.42
CA LEU A 281 36.29 5.98 11.86
C LEU A 281 35.46 6.96 12.71
N GLY A 282 34.22 6.62 13.07
CA GLY A 282 33.33 7.45 13.90
C GLY A 282 32.52 8.50 13.13
N GLY A 283 32.49 8.42 11.80
CA GLY A 283 31.63 9.27 10.98
C GLY A 283 30.15 8.90 11.15
N GLY A 284 29.31 9.86 11.54
CA GLY A 284 27.87 9.66 11.75
C GLY A 284 27.04 9.60 10.46
N GLN A 285 27.64 9.27 9.32
CA GLN A 285 26.97 9.26 8.03
C GLN A 285 26.27 7.92 7.80
N GLY A 286 25.00 7.96 7.38
CA GLY A 286 24.19 6.77 7.10
C GLY A 286 24.77 5.91 5.98
N ALA A 287 24.30 4.65 5.89
CA ALA A 287 24.74 3.71 4.88
C ALA A 287 24.51 4.22 3.46
N ILE A 288 25.55 4.15 2.62
CA ILE A 288 25.49 4.51 1.19
C ILE A 288 25.62 3.24 0.38
N LEU A 289 24.59 2.95 -0.42
CA LEU A 289 24.50 1.77 -1.25
C LEU A 289 24.72 2.11 -2.71
N GLN A 290 25.38 1.21 -3.43
CA GLN A 290 25.62 1.32 -4.85
C GLN A 290 25.18 0.05 -5.57
N LYS A 291 24.73 0.23 -6.81
CA LYS A 291 24.37 -0.86 -7.72
C LYS A 291 25.53 -1.83 -7.90
N HIS A 292 25.26 -3.11 -7.70
CA HIS A 292 26.25 -4.17 -7.80
C HIS A 292 25.63 -5.45 -8.36
N ARG A 293 26.32 -6.14 -9.29
CA ARG A 293 25.79 -7.33 -9.99
C ARG A 293 25.53 -8.56 -9.10
N LYS A 294 26.06 -8.53 -7.87
CA LYS A 294 25.82 -9.53 -6.83
C LYS A 294 25.62 -8.80 -5.52
N GLY A 295 24.57 -7.99 -5.47
CA GLY A 295 24.22 -7.23 -4.27
C GLY A 295 23.78 -8.16 -3.15
N ASN A 296 24.02 -7.73 -1.90
CA ASN A 296 23.48 -8.39 -0.71
C ASN A 296 22.04 -7.93 -0.43
N TYR A 297 21.67 -6.78 -0.99
CA TYR A 297 20.38 -6.14 -0.78
C TYR A 297 19.69 -5.91 -2.12
N TRP A 298 18.36 -5.78 -2.05
CA TRP A 298 17.50 -5.43 -3.16
C TRP A 298 16.83 -4.10 -2.88
N ILE A 299 16.89 -3.20 -3.85
CA ILE A 299 16.06 -2.00 -3.90
C ILE A 299 14.82 -2.31 -4.72
N LEU A 300 13.66 -2.01 -4.14
CA LEU A 300 12.35 -2.19 -4.74
C LEU A 300 11.64 -0.84 -4.72
N ASN A 301 11.35 -0.30 -5.90
CA ASN A 301 10.54 0.92 -5.99
C ASN A 301 9.05 0.54 -5.96
N GLU A 302 8.34 0.94 -4.92
CA GLU A 302 6.90 0.73 -4.82
C GLU A 302 6.18 2.02 -4.42
N GLY A 303 5.37 2.56 -5.35
CA GLY A 303 4.63 3.79 -5.11
C GLY A 303 5.54 5.02 -4.98
N GLY A 304 6.67 5.04 -5.69
CA GLY A 304 7.64 6.14 -5.65
C GLY A 304 8.63 6.09 -4.49
N ILE A 305 8.52 5.11 -3.59
CA ILE A 305 9.43 4.92 -2.47
C ILE A 305 10.40 3.78 -2.78
N ASP A 306 11.69 4.03 -2.60
CA ASP A 306 12.72 3.00 -2.71
C ASP A 306 12.90 2.27 -1.37
N TYR A 307 12.42 1.03 -1.34
CA TYR A 307 12.57 0.13 -0.20
C TYR A 307 13.80 -0.75 -0.34
N ILE A 308 14.49 -0.99 0.77
CA ILE A 308 15.56 -1.97 0.86
C ILE A 308 15.10 -3.20 1.63
N VAL A 309 15.34 -4.36 1.01
CA VAL A 309 15.17 -5.67 1.62
C VAL A 309 16.42 -6.52 1.44
N PRO A 310 16.65 -7.50 2.33
CA PRO A 310 17.71 -8.48 2.15
C PRO A 310 17.48 -9.28 0.85
N ARG A 311 18.55 -9.73 0.18
CA ARG A 311 18.40 -10.64 -0.95
C ARG A 311 17.82 -11.99 -0.51
N ALA A 312 16.99 -12.60 -1.37
CA ALA A 312 16.48 -13.95 -1.15
C ALA A 312 17.61 -14.97 -0.89
N GLY A 313 17.53 -15.68 0.24
CA GLY A 313 18.52 -16.69 0.62
C GLY A 313 19.82 -16.13 1.20
N PHE A 314 19.89 -14.82 1.46
CA PHE A 314 21.01 -14.23 2.19
C PHE A 314 21.06 -14.77 3.62
N LYS A 315 22.24 -15.17 4.07
CA LYS A 315 22.48 -15.65 5.43
C LYS A 315 23.27 -14.61 6.21
N ILE A 316 22.70 -14.17 7.33
CA ILE A 316 23.37 -13.29 8.27
C ILE A 316 24.31 -14.15 9.11
N ASN A 317 25.57 -13.78 9.17
CA ASN A 317 26.63 -14.45 9.90
C ASN A 317 27.42 -13.40 10.71
N GLU A 318 28.31 -13.89 11.58
CA GLU A 318 29.11 -13.04 12.47
C GLU A 318 29.93 -11.96 11.73
N TYR A 319 30.32 -12.23 10.48
CA TYR A 319 31.12 -11.31 9.67
C TYR A 319 30.31 -10.21 8.98
N ASN A 320 28.99 -10.40 8.79
CA ASN A 320 28.14 -9.44 8.09
C ASN A 320 27.04 -8.83 8.98
N GLN A 321 26.89 -9.31 10.22
CA GLN A 321 25.90 -8.82 11.18
C GLN A 321 26.05 -7.32 11.45
N GLU A 322 27.28 -6.84 11.66
CA GLU A 322 27.55 -5.42 11.93
C GLU A 322 27.14 -4.54 10.75
N THR A 323 27.45 -4.97 9.52
CA THR A 323 27.01 -4.29 8.30
C THR A 323 25.49 -4.29 8.18
N PHE A 324 24.83 -5.37 8.60
CA PHE A 324 23.38 -5.52 8.57
C PHE A 324 22.68 -4.62 9.60
N ALA A 325 23.25 -4.51 10.81
CA ALA A 325 22.73 -3.69 11.90
C ALA A 325 22.69 -2.20 11.55
N ASN A 326 23.49 -1.77 10.57
CA ASN A 326 23.48 -0.39 10.06
C ASN A 326 22.26 -0.08 9.17
N LEU A 327 21.65 -1.09 8.58
CA LEU A 327 20.51 -0.96 7.66
C LEU A 327 19.19 -1.44 8.29
N PHE A 328 19.28 -2.40 9.21
CA PHE A 328 18.15 -3.03 9.85
C PHE A 328 18.38 -3.19 11.35
N GLU A 329 17.36 -2.87 12.14
CA GLU A 329 17.28 -3.26 13.52
C GLU A 329 17.03 -4.78 13.61
N CYS A 330 18.02 -5.50 14.13
CA CYS A 330 17.99 -6.96 14.28
C CYS A 330 17.43 -7.36 15.65
N GLN A 331 16.15 -7.74 15.69
CA GLN A 331 15.47 -8.15 16.92
C GLN A 331 15.61 -9.65 17.16
N GLY A 332 16.07 -10.00 18.37
CA GLY A 332 16.18 -11.39 18.80
C GLY A 332 17.34 -12.19 18.18
N TYR A 333 18.35 -11.52 17.60
CA TYR A 333 19.47 -12.20 16.96
C TYR A 333 20.26 -13.10 17.94
N ARG A 334 20.54 -14.33 17.50
CA ARG A 334 21.48 -15.28 18.13
C ARG A 334 22.25 -15.98 17.00
N LEU A 335 23.52 -16.32 17.26
CA LEU A 335 24.42 -16.99 16.30
C LEU A 335 23.84 -18.29 15.72
N GLU A 336 22.93 -18.93 16.44
CA GLU A 336 22.28 -20.20 16.06
C GLU A 336 21.11 -20.00 15.09
N TYR A 337 20.59 -18.78 14.93
CA TYR A 337 19.45 -18.51 14.06
C TYR A 337 19.89 -18.37 12.61
N SER A 338 19.30 -19.22 11.76
CA SER A 338 19.56 -19.22 10.31
C SER A 338 18.49 -18.49 9.51
N GLY A 339 17.37 -18.13 10.16
CA GLY A 339 16.20 -17.50 9.54
C GLY A 339 15.83 -16.18 10.19
N PHE A 340 15.18 -15.31 9.40
CA PHE A 340 14.61 -14.07 9.87
C PHE A 340 13.30 -13.78 9.12
N LYS A 341 12.41 -13.01 9.77
CA LYS A 341 11.22 -12.41 9.17
C LYS A 341 11.48 -10.92 8.97
N LEU A 342 11.17 -10.43 7.77
CA LEU A 342 11.11 -9.01 7.50
C LEU A 342 9.86 -8.44 8.17
N ILE A 343 10.04 -7.58 9.19
CA ILE A 343 8.94 -6.89 9.89
C ILE A 343 8.70 -5.53 9.24
N LYS A 344 9.78 -4.85 8.85
CA LYS A 344 9.72 -3.55 8.19
C LYS A 344 10.87 -3.41 7.19
N PRO A 345 10.63 -3.04 5.92
CA PRO A 345 11.69 -2.72 4.97
C PRO A 345 12.42 -1.44 5.38
N ALA A 346 13.69 -1.32 5.03
CA ALA A 346 14.42 -0.06 5.15
C ALA A 346 14.00 0.90 4.02
N ILE A 347 14.12 2.22 4.23
CA ILE A 347 13.81 3.24 3.22
C ILE A 347 15.08 3.96 2.83
N VAL A 348 15.28 4.13 1.53
CA VAL A 348 16.42 4.86 0.98
C VAL A 348 15.97 5.94 0.01
N SER A 349 16.81 6.96 -0.16
CA SER A 349 16.64 7.97 -1.20
C SER A 349 17.73 7.83 -2.25
N CYS A 350 17.34 8.02 -3.50
CA CYS A 350 18.26 7.99 -4.63
C CYS A 350 19.06 9.30 -4.69
N VAL A 351 20.38 9.22 -4.49
CA VAL A 351 21.28 10.38 -4.45
C VAL A 351 21.86 10.68 -5.83
N SER A 352 22.02 9.65 -6.68
CA SER A 352 22.60 9.81 -8.02
C SER A 352 21.92 8.90 -9.03
N ARG A 353 20.95 9.45 -9.78
CA ARG A 353 20.33 8.89 -11.01
C ARG A 353 20.13 7.36 -11.06
N GLY A 354 19.75 6.74 -9.95
CA GLY A 354 19.49 5.29 -9.85
C GLY A 354 20.75 4.41 -9.79
N GLU A 355 21.86 4.96 -9.32
CA GLU A 355 23.13 4.26 -9.15
C GLU A 355 23.62 4.28 -7.70
N ILE A 356 23.27 5.31 -6.93
CA ILE A 356 23.65 5.48 -5.51
C ILE A 356 22.42 5.83 -4.68
N TRP A 357 22.29 5.17 -3.52
CA TRP A 357 21.22 5.39 -2.56
C TRP A 357 21.77 5.63 -1.16
N GLN A 358 21.09 6.47 -0.39
CA GLN A 358 21.43 6.74 1.00
C GLN A 358 20.29 6.29 1.92
N LEU A 359 20.64 5.65 3.03
CA LEU A 359 19.69 5.27 4.06
C LEU A 359 18.99 6.49 4.65
N VAL A 360 17.65 6.49 4.59
CA VAL A 360 16.77 7.48 5.22
C VAL A 360 16.20 6.92 6.50
N GLU A 361 15.70 5.68 6.45
CA GLU A 361 15.09 5.01 7.59
C GLU A 361 15.53 3.54 7.68
N SER A 362 15.89 3.09 8.89
CA SER A 362 16.27 1.69 9.12
C SER A 362 15.07 0.76 9.08
N GLY A 363 15.28 -0.44 8.54
CA GLY A 363 14.28 -1.51 8.55
C GLY A 363 14.29 -2.28 9.87
N VAL A 364 13.41 -3.28 10.01
CA VAL A 364 13.34 -4.15 11.18
C VAL A 364 13.25 -5.61 10.74
N LEU A 365 14.14 -6.44 11.29
CA LEU A 365 14.15 -7.89 11.13
C LEU A 365 13.94 -8.59 12.47
N GLN A 366 13.16 -9.68 12.44
CA GLN A 366 12.96 -10.55 13.61
C GLN A 366 13.53 -11.94 13.33
N PHE A 367 14.49 -12.38 14.14
CA PHE A 367 15.13 -13.69 14.03
C PHE A 367 14.36 -14.76 14.81
N TYR A 368 14.39 -16.02 14.33
CA TYR A 368 13.68 -17.15 14.93
C TYR A 368 14.43 -18.48 14.81
#